data_AF-A0ABD3W6X7-F1
#
_entry.id   AF-A0ABD3W6X7-F1
#
_cell.length_a   1.000
_cell.length_b   1.000
_cell.length_c   1.000
_cell.angle_alpha   90.00
_cell.angle_beta   90.00
_cell.angle_gamma   90.00
#
_symmetry.space_group_name_H-M   'P 1'
#
loop_
_entity.id
_entity.type
_entity.pdbx_description
1 polymer ?
#
loop_
_entity_poly.entity_id
_entity_poly.type
_entity_poly.pdbx_seq_one_letter_code
_entity_poly.pdbx_strand_id
1 'polypeptide(L)'
;MAGLGEVCTHVVSLMFAIEATVKLCDSKSVTQAPAYWLLPAPLKQINYIHVDETDFTSAQMKKHLDEAVATGTQATLLDETVLIQLSHEINKGPVKPAIISIVQPISDTFIPTEAQCMYPTMLSDLFD
;
A
#
# COMPACT_ATOMS: atom_id res chain seq x y z
N MET A 1 47.36 -6.94 37.26
CA MET A 1 46.36 -6.11 37.98
C MET A 1 45.83 -5.14 36.98
N ALA A 2 44.56 -5.26 36.58
CA ALA A 2 43.96 -4.37 35.61
C ALA A 2 43.78 -2.99 36.25
N GLY A 3 44.43 -1.96 35.72
CA GLY A 3 44.32 -0.58 36.16
C GLY A 3 42.91 -0.02 36.00
N LEU A 4 42.60 1.08 36.69
CA LEU A 4 41.28 1.71 36.73
C LEU A 4 40.67 1.99 35.34
N GLY A 5 41.50 2.28 34.33
CA GLY A 5 41.07 2.50 32.94
C GLY A 5 40.76 1.23 32.15
N GLU A 6 41.19 0.07 32.63
CA GLU A 6 40.87 -1.24 32.04
C GLU A 6 39.52 -1.73 32.56
N VAL A 7 39.21 -1.44 33.83
CA VAL A 7 37.91 -1.77 34.44
C VAL A 7 36.78 -0.98 33.77
N CYS A 8 37.01 0.27 33.37
CA CYS A 8 35.96 1.06 32.73
C CYS A 8 35.59 0.57 31.32
N THR A 9 36.55 0.05 30.54
CA THR A 9 36.24 -0.50 29.20
C THR A 9 35.42 -1.78 29.29
N HIS A 10 35.62 -2.60 30.33
CA HIS A 10 34.78 -3.79 30.60
C HIS A 10 33.35 -3.43 31.04
N VAL A 11 33.19 -2.37 31.83
CA VAL A 11 31.85 -1.88 32.22
C VAL A 11 31.11 -1.34 31.01
N VAL A 12 31.79 -0.56 30.15
CA VAL A 12 31.20 0.00 28.93
C VAL A 12 30.81 -1.10 27.95
N SER A 13 31.66 -2.11 27.74
CA SER A 13 31.33 -3.22 26.82
C SER A 13 30.12 -4.04 27.32
N LEU A 14 30.00 -4.23 28.63
CA LEU A 14 28.84 -4.89 29.23
C LEU A 14 27.55 -4.07 29.04
N MET A 15 27.60 -2.76 29.29
CA MET A 15 26.45 -1.88 29.08
C MET A 15 26.01 -1.87 27.61
N PHE A 16 26.96 -1.84 26.68
CA PHE A 16 26.67 -1.91 25.24
C PHE A 16 26.03 -3.25 24.84
N ALA A 17 26.52 -4.38 25.37
CA ALA A 17 25.94 -5.69 25.11
C ALA A 17 24.51 -5.80 25.63
N ILE A 18 24.23 -5.25 26.83
CA ILE A 18 22.88 -5.19 27.40
C ILE A 18 21.97 -4.35 26.52
N GLU A 19 22.40 -3.14 26.13
CA GLU A 19 21.63 -2.25 25.26
C GLU A 19 21.29 -2.89 23.91
N ALA A 20 22.28 -3.51 23.26
CA ALA A 20 22.08 -4.21 21.99
C ALA A 20 21.09 -5.38 22.13
N THR A 21 21.15 -6.12 23.24
CA THR A 21 20.23 -7.23 23.52
C THR A 21 18.81 -6.72 23.75
N VAL A 22 18.63 -5.65 24.52
CA VAL A 22 17.32 -5.03 24.75
C VAL A 22 16.73 -4.53 23.43
N LYS A 23 17.51 -3.83 22.60
CA LYS A 23 17.07 -3.39 21.27
C LYS A 23 16.66 -4.55 20.37
N LEU A 24 17.37 -5.69 20.42
CA LEU A 24 17.03 -6.88 19.65
C LEU A 24 15.74 -7.54 20.14
N CYS A 25 15.50 -7.57 21.46
CA CYS A 25 14.25 -8.06 22.05
C CYS A 25 13.06 -7.14 21.76
N ASP A 26 13.26 -5.82 21.79
CA ASP A 26 12.25 -4.82 21.50
C ASP A 26 11.95 -4.72 20.00
N SER A 27 12.95 -5.01 19.14
CA SER A 27 12.73 -5.26 17.72
C SER A 27 12.08 -6.62 17.56
N LYS A 28 10.78 -6.71 17.87
CA LYS A 28 9.96 -7.84 17.45
C LYS A 28 10.09 -7.98 15.94
N SER A 29 10.93 -8.93 15.51
CA SER A 29 11.01 -9.25 14.10
C SER A 29 9.65 -9.76 13.67
N VAL A 30 9.34 -9.58 12.39
CA VAL A 30 8.04 -9.90 11.78
C VAL A 30 7.69 -11.39 11.97
N THR A 31 8.66 -12.24 12.34
CA THR A 31 8.53 -13.67 12.66
C THR A 31 8.36 -14.00 14.15
N GLN A 32 8.65 -13.07 15.06
CA GLN A 32 8.51 -13.26 16.52
C GLN A 32 7.12 -12.91 17.05
N ALA A 33 6.33 -12.14 16.29
CA ALA A 33 4.90 -12.02 16.51
C ALA A 33 4.21 -13.18 15.77
N PRO A 34 3.16 -13.82 16.35
CA PRO A 34 2.32 -14.73 15.58
C PRO A 34 1.85 -13.96 14.34
N ALA A 35 2.05 -14.55 13.16
CA ALA A 35 1.83 -13.90 11.89
C ALA A 35 0.43 -13.27 11.85
N TYR A 36 0.38 -11.94 11.97
CA TYR A 36 -0.88 -11.20 12.03
C TYR A 36 -1.63 -11.23 10.70
N TRP A 37 -0.94 -11.62 9.62
CA TRP A 37 -1.51 -11.91 8.31
C TRP A 37 -2.09 -13.32 8.19
N LEU A 38 -1.82 -14.23 9.14
CA LEU A 38 -2.55 -15.49 9.20
C LEU A 38 -3.97 -15.20 9.67
N LEU A 39 -4.94 -15.85 9.02
CA LEU A 39 -6.31 -15.86 9.51
C LEU A 39 -6.31 -16.24 11.01
N PRO A 40 -6.96 -15.47 11.88
CA PRO A 40 -7.23 -15.91 13.24
C PRO A 40 -7.88 -17.29 13.23
N ALA A 41 -7.41 -18.20 14.09
CA ALA A 41 -7.86 -19.60 14.16
C ALA A 41 -9.40 -19.85 14.12
N PRO A 42 -10.29 -19.00 14.67
CA PRO A 42 -11.73 -19.21 14.54
C PRO A 42 -12.29 -18.93 13.12
N LEU A 43 -11.57 -18.18 12.29
CA LEU A 43 -11.95 -17.91 10.90
C LEU A 43 -11.32 -19.01 10.03
N LYS A 44 -12.12 -19.98 9.59
CA LYS A 44 -11.66 -21.07 8.70
C LYS A 44 -11.73 -20.69 7.21
N GLN A 45 -12.54 -19.68 6.87
CA GLN A 45 -12.79 -19.28 5.48
C GLN A 45 -13.15 -17.79 5.44
N ILE A 46 -12.49 -17.04 4.57
CA ILE A 46 -12.89 -15.67 4.21
C ILE A 46 -13.86 -15.79 3.04
N ASN A 47 -15.05 -15.21 3.17
CA ASN A 47 -15.91 -14.98 2.02
C ASN A 47 -15.31 -13.84 1.22
N TYR A 48 -14.76 -14.16 0.05
CA TYR A 48 -14.29 -13.16 -0.90
C TYR A 48 -15.51 -12.48 -1.51
N ILE A 49 -15.68 -11.21 -1.19
CA ILE A 49 -16.71 -10.34 -1.74
C ILE A 49 -16.03 -9.41 -2.75
N HIS A 50 -16.72 -9.07 -3.83
CA HIS A 50 -16.18 -8.16 -4.84
C HIS A 50 -15.92 -6.78 -4.21
N VAL A 51 -14.86 -6.08 -4.62
CA VAL A 51 -14.47 -4.81 -3.97
C VAL A 51 -15.58 -3.76 -4.05
N ASP A 52 -16.37 -3.78 -5.12
CA ASP A 52 -17.55 -2.91 -5.32
C ASP A 52 -18.67 -3.20 -4.30
N GLU A 53 -18.73 -4.43 -3.78
CA GLU A 53 -19.72 -4.87 -2.80
C GLU A 53 -19.17 -4.84 -1.36
N THR A 54 -17.87 -4.59 -1.18
CA THR A 54 -17.25 -4.49 0.15
C THR A 54 -17.38 -3.09 0.71
N ASP A 55 -18.21 -2.97 1.75
CA ASP A 55 -18.31 -1.75 2.53
C ASP A 55 -17.21 -1.68 3.62
N PHE A 56 -16.20 -0.84 3.39
CA PHE A 56 -15.05 -0.58 4.27
C PHE A 56 -15.34 0.36 5.44
N THR A 57 -16.58 0.81 5.61
CA THR A 57 -16.92 1.67 6.73
C THR A 57 -16.92 0.89 8.05
N SER A 58 -16.43 1.53 9.11
CA SER A 58 -16.49 1.01 10.47
C SER A 58 -17.93 0.64 10.83
N ALA A 59 -18.13 -0.43 11.61
CA ALA A 59 -19.46 -0.84 12.09
C ALA A 59 -20.23 0.29 12.81
N GLN A 60 -19.54 1.31 13.34
CA GLN A 60 -20.16 2.50 13.90
C GLN A 60 -20.57 3.55 12.85
N MET A 61 -19.81 3.66 11.75
CA MET A 61 -20.15 4.55 10.63
C MET A 61 -21.31 3.99 9.79
N LYS A 62 -21.46 2.67 9.68
CA LYS A 62 -22.56 2.03 8.92
C LYS A 62 -23.94 2.55 9.30
N LYS A 63 -24.22 2.67 10.60
CA LYS A 63 -25.51 3.20 11.10
C LYS A 63 -25.81 4.61 10.60
N HIS A 64 -24.80 5.47 10.58
CA HIS A 64 -24.95 6.86 10.14
C HIS A 64 -25.04 6.97 8.61
N LEU A 65 -24.39 6.05 7.88
CA LEU A 65 -24.43 6.03 6.43
C LEU A 65 -25.74 5.47 5.88
N ASP A 66 -26.30 4.41 6.48
CA ASP A 66 -27.62 3.88 6.08
C ASP A 66 -28.73 4.94 6.26
N GLU A 67 -28.68 5.72 7.35
CA GLU A 67 -29.57 6.87 7.57
C GLU A 67 -29.36 7.99 6.53
N ALA A 68 -28.10 8.26 6.17
CA ALA A 68 -27.75 9.25 5.15
C ALA A 68 -28.11 8.79 3.72
N VAL A 69 -28.02 7.50 3.40
CA VAL A 69 -28.43 6.93 2.10
C VAL A 69 -29.95 6.87 1.97
N ALA A 70 -30.68 6.63 3.08
CA ALA A 70 -32.14 6.72 3.09
C ALA A 70 -32.66 8.16 2.85
N THR A 71 -31.83 9.17 3.15
CA THR A 71 -32.20 10.59 3.05
C THR A 71 -31.53 11.30 1.86
N GLY A 72 -30.46 10.72 1.31
CA GLY A 72 -29.56 11.35 0.33
C GLY A 72 -29.83 10.88 -1.10
N THR A 73 -30.06 11.85 -1.98
CA THR A 73 -30.14 11.70 -3.44
C THR A 73 -29.06 10.72 -3.92
N GLN A 74 -29.47 9.60 -4.51
CA GLN A 74 -28.55 8.70 -5.22
C GLN A 74 -27.68 9.55 -6.14
N ALA A 75 -26.35 9.44 -6.01
CA ALA A 75 -25.44 10.05 -6.97
C ALA A 75 -25.80 9.46 -8.33
N THR A 76 -26.37 10.30 -9.22
CA THR A 76 -26.70 9.89 -10.57
C THR A 76 -25.41 9.39 -11.22
N LEU A 77 -25.40 8.12 -11.62
CA LEU A 77 -24.36 7.58 -12.49
C LEU A 77 -24.19 8.57 -13.63
N LEU A 78 -22.99 9.17 -13.73
CA LEU A 78 -22.69 10.09 -14.82
C LEU A 78 -22.77 9.29 -16.11
N ASP A 79 -23.56 9.77 -17.05
CA ASP A 79 -23.75 9.13 -18.36
C ASP A 79 -22.38 8.93 -19.03
N GLU A 80 -22.15 7.75 -19.62
CA GLU A 80 -20.85 7.34 -20.18
C GLU A 80 -20.32 8.35 -21.20
N THR A 81 -21.24 9.06 -21.85
CA THR A 81 -20.97 10.14 -22.81
C THR A 81 -20.20 11.32 -22.17
N VAL A 82 -20.54 11.68 -20.93
CA VAL A 82 -19.92 12.79 -20.19
C VAL A 82 -18.50 12.41 -19.77
N LEU A 83 -18.28 11.15 -19.37
CA LEU A 83 -16.95 10.65 -19.03
C LEU A 83 -16.02 10.64 -20.25
N ILE A 84 -16.53 10.26 -21.42
CA ILE A 84 -15.77 10.32 -22.68
C ILE A 84 -15.41 11.76 -23.02
N GLN A 85 -16.37 12.70 -22.94
CA GLN A 85 -16.10 14.12 -23.21
C GLN A 85 -15.05 14.71 -22.25
N LEU A 86 -15.18 14.43 -20.95
CA LEU A 86 -14.22 14.85 -19.94
C LEU A 86 -12.83 14.27 -20.20
N SER A 87 -12.74 12.98 -20.56
CA SER A 87 -11.46 12.34 -20.89
C SER A 87 -10.77 12.98 -22.09
N HIS A 88 -11.54 13.42 -23.10
CA HIS A 88 -11.01 14.12 -24.26
C HIS A 88 -10.46 15.51 -23.90
N GLU A 89 -11.15 16.26 -23.04
CA GLU A 89 -10.63 17.55 -22.55
C GLU A 89 -9.37 17.39 -21.69
N ILE A 90 -9.30 16.36 -20.86
CA ILE A 90 -8.12 16.04 -20.05
C ILE A 90 -6.92 15.69 -20.94
N ASN A 91 -7.13 14.98 -22.06
CA ASN A 91 -6.06 14.62 -22.98
C ASN A 91 -5.40 15.81 -23.70
N LYS A 92 -6.07 16.98 -23.77
CA LYS A 92 -5.48 18.20 -24.33
C LYS A 92 -4.40 18.82 -23.43
N GLY A 93 -4.33 18.40 -22.16
CA GLY A 93 -3.35 18.89 -21.21
C GLY A 93 -1.91 18.46 -21.54
N PRO A 94 -0.90 19.17 -21.02
CA PRO A 94 0.52 18.84 -21.26
C PRO A 94 0.97 17.55 -20.57
N VAL A 95 0.29 17.15 -19.49
CA VAL A 95 0.57 15.93 -18.73
C VAL A 95 -0.59 14.97 -18.92
N LYS A 96 -0.30 13.76 -19.39
CA LYS A 96 -1.30 12.70 -19.55
C LYS A 96 -1.50 12.00 -18.19
N PRO A 97 -2.67 12.08 -17.56
CA PRO A 97 -2.94 11.36 -16.31
C PRO A 97 -3.18 9.87 -16.55
N ALA A 98 -2.88 9.06 -15.53
CA ALA A 98 -3.02 7.60 -15.56
C ALA A 98 -4.45 7.10 -15.85
N ILE A 99 -5.47 7.91 -15.55
CA ILE A 99 -6.86 7.55 -15.82
C ILE A 99 -7.12 7.33 -17.33
N ILE A 100 -6.34 7.95 -18.22
CA ILE A 100 -6.46 7.78 -19.68
C ILE A 100 -6.12 6.33 -20.09
N SER A 101 -5.27 5.63 -19.34
CA SER A 101 -4.90 4.23 -19.61
C SER A 101 -6.12 3.28 -19.62
N ILE A 102 -7.18 3.64 -18.90
CA ILE A 102 -8.36 2.80 -18.70
C ILE A 102 -9.50 3.18 -19.68
N VAL A 103 -9.49 4.41 -20.18
CA VAL A 103 -10.58 4.95 -21.01
C VAL A 103 -10.33 4.65 -22.49
N GLN A 104 -11.09 3.69 -23.03
CA GLN A 104 -11.15 3.46 -24.48
C GLN A 104 -11.94 4.60 -25.16
N PRO A 105 -11.49 5.15 -26.31
CA PRO A 105 -10.42 4.67 -27.19
C PRO A 105 -9.05 5.35 -26.98
N ILE A 106 -8.87 6.18 -25.94
CA ILE A 106 -7.69 7.05 -25.81
C ILE A 106 -6.50 6.32 -25.13
N SER A 107 -6.78 5.18 -24.48
CA SER A 107 -5.80 4.31 -23.81
C SER A 107 -4.53 4.04 -24.61
N ASP A 108 -4.65 3.82 -25.93
CA ASP A 108 -3.52 3.44 -26.79
C ASP A 108 -2.47 4.55 -26.92
N THR A 109 -2.85 5.80 -26.63
CA THR A 109 -1.96 6.97 -26.69
C THR A 109 -1.25 7.26 -25.37
N PHE A 110 -1.57 6.52 -24.31
CA PHE A 110 -0.98 6.67 -22.99
C PHE A 110 0.29 5.82 -22.88
N ILE A 111 1.44 6.49 -22.82
CA ILE A 111 2.72 5.85 -22.51
C ILE A 111 3.15 6.37 -21.13
N PRO A 112 3.28 5.49 -20.12
CA PRO A 112 3.79 5.88 -18.82
C PRO A 112 5.18 6.50 -18.96
N THR A 113 5.45 7.57 -18.21
CA THR A 113 6.80 8.19 -18.15
C THR A 113 7.87 7.17 -17.77
N GLU A 114 7.51 6.20 -16.93
CA GLU A 114 8.34 5.06 -16.54
C GLU A 114 8.81 4.26 -17.77
N ALA A 115 7.91 3.94 -18.71
CA ALA A 115 8.26 3.21 -19.93
C ALA A 115 9.20 3.99 -20.87
N GLN A 116 9.37 5.30 -20.67
CA GLN A 116 10.32 6.13 -21.43
C GLN A 116 11.69 6.22 -20.77
N CYS A 117 11.86 5.70 -19.55
CA CYS A 117 13.16 5.64 -18.91
C CYS A 117 14.03 4.58 -19.59
N MET A 118 15.30 4.93 -19.80
CA MET A 118 16.30 3.99 -20.31
C MET A 118 16.66 3.02 -19.19
N TYR A 119 15.90 1.92 -19.09
CA TYR A 119 16.17 0.89 -18.10
C TYR A 119 17.46 0.14 -18.44
N PRO A 120 18.24 -0.28 -17.44
CA PRO A 120 19.34 -1.21 -17.68
C PRO A 120 18.80 -2.51 -18.28
N THR A 121 19.61 -3.12 -19.16
CA THR A 121 19.31 -4.43 -19.77
C THR A 121 18.90 -5.43 -18.71
N MET A 122 17.78 -6.13 -18.91
CA MET A 122 17.27 -7.08 -17.93
C MET A 122 18.23 -8.26 -17.81
N LEU A 123 18.28 -8.90 -16.64
CA LEU A 123 19.09 -10.10 -16.45
C LEU A 123 18.71 -11.20 -17.45
N SER A 124 17.43 -11.26 -17.83
CA SER A 124 16.90 -12.19 -18.83
C SER A 124 17.49 -11.98 -20.23
N ASP A 125 17.87 -10.75 -20.59
CA ASP A 125 18.47 -10.41 -21.89
C ASP A 125 19.96 -10.81 -21.97
N LEU A 126 20.55 -11.25 -20.86
CA LEU A 126 21.96 -11.66 -20.75
C LEU A 126 22.17 -13.18 -20.89
N PHE A 127 21.10 -13.97 -21.02
CA PHE A 127 21.16 -15.43 -21.07
C PHE A 127 20.87 -16.02 -22.47
N ASP A 128 21.05 -15.22 -23.54
CA ASP A 128 21.09 -15.75 -24.92
C ASP A 128 22.27 -16.72 -25.15
#